data_AF-A0AAW0PWS3-F1
#
_entry.id   AF-A0AAW0PWS3-F1
#
_cell.length_a   1.000
_cell.length_b   1.000
_cell.length_c   1.000
_cell.angle_alpha   90.00
_cell.angle_beta   90.00
_cell.angle_gamma   90.00
#
_symmetry.space_group_name_H-M   'P 1'
#
loop_
_entity.id
_entity.type
_entity.pdbx_description
1 polymer ?
#
loop_
_entity_poly.entity_id
_entity_poly.type
_entity_poly.pdbx_seq_one_letter_code
_entity_poly.pdbx_strand_id
1 'polypeptide(L)'
;MAEEAVINKMSEMQVNDGKKGGAESKKKTKGASGDTAGRAELKAEHDAIIAERASKESKPIKVTLPDGKVVDAESWKTTPYQIACSISQGLADNTVIAKVNNAVWDLDRPLEDDCSLQLLKFDDEEAQAKIIKEKQPFERLEIKKETLLEMFKYNKFKCRILNEKVTTPTTTVYR
;
A
#
# COMPACT_ATOMS: atom_id res chain seq x y z
N MET A 1 -26.85 -24.32 11.84
CA MET A 1 -26.82 -25.56 11.04
C MET A 1 -26.90 -25.12 9.59
N ALA A 2 -25.88 -25.07 8.74
CA ALA A 2 -24.49 -25.52 8.72
C ALA A 2 -23.84 -24.64 7.63
N GLU A 3 -22.71 -23.94 7.79
CA GLU A 3 -21.33 -24.45 7.88
C GLU A 3 -21.12 -25.76 7.10
N GLU A 4 -20.84 -25.66 5.79
CA GLU A 4 -20.03 -26.58 4.95
C GLU A 4 -20.37 -26.36 3.45
N ALA A 5 -19.63 -25.47 2.77
CA ALA A 5 -19.62 -25.42 1.29
C ALA A 5 -18.28 -24.94 0.68
N VAL A 6 -17.22 -24.90 1.49
CA VAL A 6 -15.85 -24.96 0.98
C VAL A 6 -15.50 -26.44 0.93
N ILE A 7 -14.76 -26.87 -0.11
CA ILE A 7 -14.34 -28.24 -0.41
C ILE A 7 -15.36 -28.98 -1.31
N ASN A 8 -15.23 -28.83 -2.64
CA ASN A 8 -14.94 -29.94 -3.56
C ASN A 8 -15.24 -29.57 -5.04
N LYS A 9 -14.22 -29.09 -5.75
CA LYS A 9 -14.06 -29.11 -7.22
C LYS A 9 -12.64 -28.58 -7.52
N MET A 10 -11.54 -29.26 -7.17
CA MET A 10 -10.99 -30.44 -7.86
C MET A 10 -11.34 -30.41 -9.36
N SER A 11 -10.45 -29.89 -10.20
CA SER A 11 -9.30 -30.61 -10.80
C SER A 11 -9.71 -31.38 -12.06
N GLU A 12 -8.73 -31.53 -12.96
CA GLU A 12 -8.81 -32.03 -14.34
C GLU A 12 -9.13 -30.91 -15.36
N MET A 13 -8.23 -30.51 -16.27
CA MET A 13 -7.26 -31.32 -16.99
C MET A 13 -5.89 -30.65 -17.19
N GLN A 14 -4.92 -31.56 -17.22
CA GLN A 14 -3.46 -31.54 -17.21
C GLN A 14 -2.77 -30.83 -18.41
N VAL A 15 -1.64 -30.14 -18.17
CA VAL A 15 -0.22 -30.55 -18.42
C VAL A 15 0.26 -30.28 -19.86
N ASN A 16 1.33 -29.49 -19.98
CA ASN A 16 2.46 -29.85 -20.85
C ASN A 16 3.75 -29.12 -20.43
N ASP A 17 4.69 -29.91 -19.91
CA ASP A 17 6.11 -29.61 -19.73
C ASP A 17 6.84 -29.59 -21.08
N GLY A 18 7.84 -28.70 -21.27
CA GLY A 18 8.59 -28.67 -22.54
C GLY A 18 9.66 -27.59 -22.77
N LYS A 19 10.58 -27.44 -21.82
CA LYS A 19 11.93 -26.82 -21.80
C LYS A 19 12.65 -26.32 -23.09
N LYS A 20 13.28 -25.14 -22.93
CA LYS A 20 14.58 -24.56 -23.42
C LYS A 20 14.77 -24.08 -24.88
N GLY A 21 15.20 -22.81 -24.98
CA GLY A 21 16.45 -22.46 -25.69
C GLY A 21 16.41 -21.20 -26.58
N GLY A 22 17.00 -20.10 -26.09
CA GLY A 22 17.94 -19.24 -26.85
C GLY A 22 17.45 -18.22 -27.89
N ALA A 23 18.09 -17.06 -27.83
CA ALA A 23 18.34 -16.04 -28.87
C ALA A 23 17.36 -14.86 -29.05
N GLU A 24 17.94 -13.67 -28.79
CA GLU A 24 17.60 -12.33 -29.26
C GLU A 24 16.84 -12.24 -30.59
N SER A 25 15.78 -11.42 -30.61
CA SER A 25 15.67 -10.36 -31.63
C SER A 25 14.65 -9.29 -31.27
N LYS A 26 15.10 -8.05 -31.46
CA LYS A 26 14.37 -6.79 -31.38
C LYS A 26 13.05 -6.83 -32.18
N LYS A 27 11.96 -6.38 -31.57
CA LYS A 27 10.94 -5.61 -32.29
C LYS A 27 10.43 -4.45 -31.46
N LYS A 28 10.77 -3.28 -32.00
CA LYS A 28 10.41 -1.93 -31.60
C LYS A 28 8.91 -1.72 -31.86
N THR A 29 8.15 -1.43 -30.81
CA THR A 29 6.84 -0.76 -30.90
C THR A 29 6.82 0.26 -29.76
N LYS A 30 7.25 1.49 -30.09
CA LYS A 30 6.37 2.66 -30.24
C LYS A 30 5.68 3.00 -28.92
N GLY A 31 6.18 4.09 -28.31
CA GLY A 31 5.70 4.62 -27.04
C GLY A 31 4.20 4.82 -27.04
N ALA A 32 3.57 4.22 -26.04
CA ALA A 32 2.32 4.72 -25.51
C ALA A 32 2.67 5.90 -24.60
N SER A 33 1.92 6.98 -24.82
CA SER A 33 1.85 8.20 -24.04
C SER A 33 1.73 7.93 -22.54
N GLY A 34 2.15 8.91 -21.74
CA GLY A 34 1.96 8.87 -20.29
C GLY A 34 0.49 8.71 -19.90
N ASP A 35 0.20 7.64 -19.18
CA ASP A 35 -1.08 7.41 -18.53
C ASP A 35 -0.90 7.60 -17.02
N THR A 36 -0.69 8.85 -16.60
CA THR A 36 -0.87 9.23 -15.19
C THR A 36 -2.35 9.12 -14.76
N ALA A 37 -3.27 8.94 -15.72
CA ALA A 37 -4.71 8.82 -15.52
C ALA A 37 -5.15 7.45 -14.99
N GLY A 38 -4.66 6.35 -15.58
CA GLY A 38 -5.17 5.00 -15.28
C GLY A 38 -5.03 4.56 -13.81
N ARG A 39 -4.01 5.04 -13.09
CA ARG A 39 -3.82 4.71 -11.66
C ARG A 39 -4.72 5.52 -10.72
N ALA A 40 -5.01 6.77 -11.07
CA ALA A 40 -5.91 7.60 -10.27
C ALA A 40 -7.34 7.05 -10.35
N GLU A 41 -7.74 6.57 -11.52
CA GLU A 41 -9.03 5.94 -11.76
C GLU A 41 -9.13 4.59 -11.02
N LEU A 42 -8.16 3.69 -11.17
CA LEU A 42 -8.14 2.40 -10.46
C LEU A 42 -8.05 2.53 -8.94
N LYS A 43 -7.29 3.52 -8.42
CA LYS A 43 -7.24 3.80 -6.98
C LYS A 43 -8.55 4.42 -6.50
N ALA A 44 -9.13 5.35 -7.25
CA ALA A 44 -10.41 5.96 -6.90
C ALA A 44 -11.58 4.96 -6.97
N GLU A 45 -11.58 4.03 -7.92
CA GLU A 45 -12.55 2.92 -7.98
C GLU A 45 -12.40 2.00 -6.77
N HIS A 46 -11.17 1.66 -6.38
CA HIS A 46 -10.89 0.88 -5.18
C HIS A 46 -11.32 1.60 -3.90
N ASP A 47 -10.97 2.88 -3.76
CA ASP A 47 -11.36 3.74 -2.64
C ASP A 47 -12.88 3.96 -2.62
N ALA A 48 -13.55 4.03 -3.77
CA ALA A 48 -15.01 4.14 -3.87
C ALA A 48 -15.70 2.83 -3.49
N ILE A 49 -15.16 1.68 -3.89
CA ILE A 49 -15.64 0.36 -3.44
C ILE A 49 -15.46 0.22 -1.93
N ILE A 50 -14.34 0.66 -1.39
CA ILE A 50 -14.08 0.68 0.06
C ILE A 50 -15.06 1.62 0.77
N ALA A 51 -15.29 2.82 0.25
CA ALA A 51 -16.22 3.79 0.83
C ALA A 51 -17.68 3.32 0.77
N GLU A 52 -18.06 2.60 -0.29
CA GLU A 52 -19.38 1.98 -0.42
C GLU A 52 -19.55 0.85 0.61
N ARG A 53 -18.52 0.01 0.81
CA ARG A 53 -18.49 -1.00 1.87
C ARG A 53 -18.53 -0.37 3.25
N ALA A 54 -17.79 0.71 3.48
CA ALA A 54 -17.83 1.48 4.72
C ALA A 54 -19.24 2.01 5.00
N SER A 55 -19.92 2.55 3.99
CA SER A 55 -21.29 3.07 4.16
C SER A 55 -22.32 1.97 4.46
N LYS A 56 -22.05 0.72 4.06
CA LYS A 56 -22.94 -0.42 4.26
C LYS A 56 -22.62 -1.21 5.53
N GLU A 57 -21.35 -1.29 5.92
CA GLU A 57 -20.85 -2.24 6.93
C GLU A 57 -19.91 -1.61 7.98
N SER A 58 -19.78 -0.27 8.05
CA SER A 58 -18.97 0.36 9.10
C SER A 58 -19.55 0.08 10.49
N LYS A 59 -18.77 -0.63 11.29
CA LYS A 59 -19.02 -0.88 12.72
C LYS A 59 -17.97 -0.13 13.54
N PRO A 60 -18.33 0.36 14.74
CA PRO A 60 -17.34 0.86 15.68
C PRO A 60 -16.46 -0.32 16.14
N ILE A 61 -15.16 -0.19 15.98
CA ILE A 61 -14.15 -1.19 16.34
C ILE A 61 -13.15 -0.59 17.33
N LYS A 62 -12.56 -1.44 18.16
CA LYS A 62 -11.53 -1.08 19.13
C LYS A 62 -10.19 -1.61 18.65
N VAL A 63 -9.26 -0.70 18.47
CA VAL A 63 -7.90 -1.02 18.08
C VAL A 63 -6.99 -0.91 19.28
N THR A 64 -6.36 -2.03 19.64
CA THR A 64 -5.46 -2.09 20.80
C THR A 64 -4.02 -1.92 20.33
N LEU A 65 -3.34 -0.90 20.83
CA LEU A 65 -1.93 -0.64 20.58
C LEU A 65 -1.04 -1.47 21.52
N PRO A 66 0.23 -1.75 21.15
CA PRO A 66 1.17 -2.50 22.00
C PRO A 66 1.44 -1.81 23.35
N ASP A 67 1.19 -0.50 23.44
CA ASP A 67 1.29 0.31 24.66
C ASP A 67 0.10 0.09 25.62
N GLY A 68 -0.85 -0.79 25.28
CA GLY A 68 -2.10 -1.04 26.03
C GLY A 68 -3.19 0.02 25.82
N LYS A 69 -2.91 1.06 25.04
CA LYS A 69 -3.90 2.08 24.66
C LYS A 69 -4.92 1.49 23.69
N VAL A 70 -6.20 1.74 23.97
CA VAL A 70 -7.32 1.38 23.08
C VAL A 70 -7.75 2.64 22.34
N VAL A 71 -7.83 2.55 21.02
CA VAL A 71 -8.27 3.62 20.12
C VAL A 71 -9.59 3.20 19.49
N ASP A 72 -10.60 4.05 19.62
CA ASP A 72 -11.87 3.88 18.93
C ASP A 72 -11.68 4.20 17.43
N ALA A 73 -12.09 3.27 16.58
CA ALA A 73 -11.95 3.34 15.14
C ALA A 73 -13.22 2.84 14.45
N GLU A 74 -13.32 3.07 13.15
CA GLU A 74 -14.47 2.63 12.34
C GLU A 74 -14.00 1.61 11.30
N SER A 75 -14.69 0.47 11.27
CA SER A 75 -14.46 -0.59 10.28
C SER A 75 -14.67 -0.07 8.87
N TRP A 76 -13.85 -0.55 7.94
CA TRP A 76 -13.79 -0.16 6.51
C TRP A 76 -13.47 1.32 6.26
N LYS A 77 -13.17 2.11 7.30
CA LYS A 77 -12.93 3.56 7.20
C LYS A 77 -11.60 3.99 7.81
N THR A 78 -11.26 3.48 8.99
CA THR A 78 -10.00 3.79 9.66
C THR A 78 -8.89 2.88 9.14
N THR A 79 -7.77 3.47 8.74
CA THR A 79 -6.57 2.73 8.31
C THR A 79 -5.50 2.75 9.41
N PRO A 80 -4.58 1.76 9.44
CA PRO A 80 -3.44 1.78 10.36
C PRO A 80 -2.61 3.06 10.26
N TYR A 81 -2.50 3.64 9.05
CA TYR A 81 -1.82 4.93 8.85
C TYR A 81 -2.48 6.06 9.63
N GLN A 82 -3.81 6.16 9.59
CA GLN A 82 -4.55 7.20 10.32
C GLN A 82 -4.35 7.06 11.83
N ILE A 83 -4.34 5.83 12.35
CA ILE A 83 -4.06 5.56 13.77
C ILE A 83 -2.64 5.97 14.13
N ALA A 84 -1.66 5.66 13.27
CA ALA A 84 -0.27 6.08 13.46
C ALA A 84 -0.15 7.63 13.48
N CYS A 85 -0.83 8.33 12.57
CA CYS A 85 -0.87 9.80 12.53
C CYS A 85 -1.47 10.40 13.82
N SER A 86 -2.53 9.80 14.36
CA SER A 86 -3.15 10.23 15.62
C SER A 86 -2.21 10.11 16.82
N ILE A 87 -1.24 9.20 16.78
CA ILE A 87 -0.21 9.09 17.82
C ILE A 87 0.87 10.15 17.58
N SER A 88 1.50 10.14 16.41
CA SER A 88 2.40 11.21 15.97
C SER A 88 2.71 11.10 14.49
N GLN A 89 2.86 12.24 13.83
CA GLN A 89 3.25 12.29 12.42
C GLN A 89 4.58 11.59 12.16
N GLY A 90 5.57 11.76 13.05
CA GLY A 90 6.87 11.12 12.92
C GLY A 90 6.82 9.60 13.06
N LEU A 91 5.88 9.04 13.83
CA LEU A 91 5.67 7.60 13.89
C LEU A 91 5.08 7.08 12.58
N ALA A 92 4.05 7.76 12.05
CA ALA A 92 3.43 7.39 10.78
C ALA A 92 4.44 7.40 9.62
N ASP A 93 5.28 8.45 9.55
CA ASP A 93 6.30 8.60 8.50
C ASP A 93 7.40 7.52 8.52
N ASN A 94 7.71 6.98 9.70
CA ASN A 94 8.74 5.94 9.88
C ASN A 94 8.18 4.51 9.86
N THR A 95 6.85 4.37 9.95
CA THR A 95 6.19 3.05 9.91
C THR A 95 6.11 2.60 8.46
N VAL A 96 6.47 1.34 8.20
CA VAL A 96 6.43 0.78 6.84
C VAL A 96 5.34 -0.28 6.72
N ILE A 97 5.13 -1.06 7.78
CA ILE A 97 4.22 -2.19 7.80
C ILE A 97 3.40 -2.14 9.10
N ALA A 98 2.12 -2.49 9.02
CA ALA A 98 1.30 -2.75 10.20
C ALA A 98 1.15 -4.25 10.42
N LYS A 99 0.98 -4.66 11.66
CA LYS A 99 0.62 -6.03 12.05
C LYS A 99 -0.72 -5.96 12.76
N VAL A 100 -1.74 -6.54 12.16
CA VAL A 100 -3.13 -6.56 12.62
C VAL A 100 -3.44 -7.99 13.02
N ASN A 101 -3.75 -8.24 14.30
CA ASN A 101 -4.00 -9.60 14.81
C ASN A 101 -2.89 -10.61 14.46
N ASN A 102 -1.63 -10.20 14.61
CA ASN A 102 -0.43 -10.95 14.21
C ASN A 102 -0.27 -11.23 12.70
N ALA A 103 -1.19 -10.78 11.85
CA ALA A 103 -1.06 -10.85 10.40
C ALA A 103 -0.47 -9.55 9.85
N VAL A 104 0.31 -9.65 8.77
CA VAL A 104 0.87 -8.46 8.14
C VAL A 104 -0.20 -7.72 7.33
N TRP A 105 -0.25 -6.40 7.51
CA TRP A 105 -1.26 -5.52 6.99
C TRP A 105 -0.64 -4.26 6.38
N ASP A 106 -1.22 -3.76 5.29
CA ASP A 106 -0.77 -2.53 4.64
C ASP A 106 -1.32 -1.29 5.36
N LEU A 107 -0.56 -0.20 5.33
CA LEU A 107 -0.93 1.04 6.03
C LEU A 107 -2.15 1.75 5.41
N ASP A 108 -2.36 1.60 4.10
CA ASP A 108 -3.49 2.20 3.35
C ASP A 108 -4.74 1.31 3.38
N ARG A 109 -4.63 0.06 3.88
CA ARG A 109 -5.73 -0.89 3.91
C ARG A 109 -6.60 -0.67 5.17
N PRO A 110 -7.91 -0.39 5.04
CA PRO A 110 -8.77 -0.16 6.19
C PRO A 110 -8.90 -1.40 7.07
N LEU A 111 -9.18 -1.17 8.34
CA LEU A 111 -9.40 -2.24 9.32
C LEU A 111 -10.84 -2.78 9.21
N GLU A 112 -11.01 -4.09 9.32
CA GLU A 112 -12.32 -4.74 9.14
C GLU A 112 -13.00 -5.03 10.49
N ASP A 113 -12.24 -5.39 11.52
CA ASP A 113 -12.76 -5.80 12.83
C ASP A 113 -11.87 -5.29 13.98
N ASP A 114 -12.33 -5.51 15.23
CA ASP A 114 -11.54 -5.30 16.44
C ASP A 114 -10.21 -6.05 16.35
N CYS A 115 -9.11 -5.35 16.61
CA CYS A 115 -7.79 -5.92 16.40
C CYS A 115 -6.71 -5.34 17.30
N SER A 116 -5.63 -6.12 17.47
CA SER A 116 -4.36 -5.61 17.99
C SER A 116 -3.53 -5.07 16.83
N LEU A 117 -3.11 -3.80 16.94
CA LEU A 117 -2.33 -3.11 15.92
C LEU A 117 -0.92 -2.87 16.44
N GLN A 118 0.07 -3.43 15.76
CA GLN A 118 1.49 -3.14 15.98
C GLN A 118 2.08 -2.47 14.74
N LEU A 119 2.73 -1.32 14.94
CA LEU A 119 3.35 -0.54 13.87
C LEU A 119 4.84 -0.93 13.80
N LEU A 120 5.26 -1.49 12.68
CA LEU A 120 6.63 -1.92 12.43
C LEU A 120 7.38 -0.89 11.59
N LYS A 121 8.57 -0.53 12.03
CA LYS A 121 9.46 0.39 11.32
C LYS A 121 10.35 -0.41 10.38
N PHE A 122 11.12 0.31 9.56
CA PHE A 122 12.08 -0.33 8.68
C PHE A 122 13.20 -1.10 9.41
N ASP A 123 13.49 -0.75 10.66
CA ASP A 123 14.55 -1.39 11.46
C ASP A 123 14.18 -2.80 11.93
N ASP A 124 12.88 -3.14 11.91
CA ASP A 124 12.39 -4.46 12.32
C ASP A 124 12.74 -5.53 11.27
N GLU A 125 13.37 -6.62 11.71
CA GLU A 125 13.79 -7.74 10.83
C GLU A 125 12.60 -8.34 10.05
N GLU A 126 11.43 -8.44 10.70
CA GLU A 126 10.20 -8.97 10.10
C GLU A 126 9.68 -8.04 8.98
N ALA A 127 9.82 -6.72 9.15
CA ALA A 127 9.45 -5.74 8.15
C ALA A 127 10.39 -5.80 6.93
N GLN A 128 11.71 -5.87 7.17
CA GLN A 128 12.70 -6.00 6.10
C GLN A 128 12.51 -7.29 5.30
N ALA A 129 12.35 -8.42 6.00
CA ALA A 129 12.15 -9.72 5.37
C ALA A 129 10.94 -9.72 4.44
N LYS A 130 9.83 -9.07 4.84
CA LYS A 130 8.66 -8.96 3.99
C LYS A 130 8.92 -8.10 2.76
N ILE A 131 9.47 -6.90 2.91
CA ILE A 131 9.74 -5.98 1.78
C ILE A 131 10.63 -6.67 0.73
N ILE A 132 11.65 -7.41 1.19
CA ILE A 132 12.55 -8.18 0.33
C ILE A 132 11.82 -9.34 -0.36
N LYS A 133 10.99 -10.08 0.38
CA LYS A 133 10.25 -11.24 -0.12
C LYS A 133 9.16 -10.85 -1.12
N GLU A 134 8.46 -9.76 -0.85
CA GLU A 134 7.34 -9.26 -1.65
C GLU A 134 7.82 -8.61 -2.96
N LYS A 135 9.14 -8.34 -3.07
CA LYS A 135 9.79 -7.78 -4.27
C LYS A 135 9.00 -6.61 -4.84
N GLN A 136 8.64 -5.67 -3.95
CA GLN A 136 7.88 -4.49 -4.31
C GLN A 136 8.50 -3.84 -5.57
N PRO A 137 7.74 -3.73 -6.68
CA PRO A 137 8.28 -3.27 -7.94
C PRO A 137 8.58 -1.78 -7.84
N PHE A 138 9.85 -1.39 -8.03
CA PHE A 138 10.23 0.01 -8.10
C PHE A 138 9.86 0.60 -9.46
N GLU A 139 8.89 1.49 -9.48
CA GLU A 139 8.44 2.20 -10.68
C GLU A 139 9.07 3.59 -10.72
N ARG A 140 9.80 3.90 -11.80
CA ARG A 140 10.36 5.24 -12.05
C ARG A 140 9.31 6.11 -12.73
N LEU A 141 8.90 7.18 -12.07
CA LEU A 141 7.91 8.15 -12.54
C LEU A 141 8.56 9.53 -12.73
N GLU A 142 8.22 10.21 -13.81
CA GLU A 142 8.59 11.62 -14.01
C GLU A 142 7.43 12.53 -13.60
N ILE A 143 7.67 13.40 -12.61
CA ILE A 143 6.65 14.25 -11.99
C ILE A 143 7.12 15.71 -12.00
N LYS A 144 6.19 16.65 -12.15
CA LYS A 144 6.47 18.09 -12.06
C LYS A 144 6.81 18.49 -10.62
N LYS A 145 7.68 19.48 -10.46
CA LYS A 145 8.10 19.99 -9.14
C LYS A 145 6.92 20.47 -8.27
N GLU A 146 5.92 21.11 -8.88
CA GLU A 146 4.73 21.63 -8.17
C GLU A 146 3.91 20.51 -7.53
N THR A 147 3.58 19.48 -8.30
CA THR A 147 2.89 18.29 -7.81
C THR A 147 3.69 17.59 -6.71
N LEU A 148 5.02 17.56 -6.84
CA LEU A 148 5.88 16.91 -5.85
C LEU A 148 5.92 17.67 -4.52
N LEU A 149 5.92 19.00 -4.56
CA LEU A 149 5.81 19.86 -3.38
C LEU A 149 4.46 19.69 -2.67
N GLU A 150 3.38 19.50 -3.43
CA GLU A 150 2.06 19.19 -2.87
C GLU A 150 2.04 17.82 -2.21
N MET A 151 2.58 16.79 -2.88
CA MET A 151 2.70 15.43 -2.34
C MET A 151 3.46 15.40 -1.00
N PHE A 152 4.57 16.14 -0.90
CA PHE A 152 5.41 16.16 0.31
C PHE A 152 5.10 17.32 1.25
N LYS A 153 3.99 18.04 1.08
CA LYS A 153 3.62 19.23 1.86
C LYS A 153 3.70 19.02 3.38
N TYR A 154 3.41 17.82 3.84
CA TYR A 154 3.46 17.43 5.25
C TYR A 154 4.90 17.37 5.81
N ASN A 155 5.91 17.16 4.97
CA ASN A 155 7.30 16.98 5.39
C ASN A 155 8.16 18.19 4.98
N LYS A 156 8.33 19.13 5.93
CA LYS A 156 9.13 20.36 5.75
C LYS A 156 10.58 20.08 5.34
N PHE A 157 11.17 18.97 5.78
CA PHE A 157 12.54 18.61 5.42
C PHE A 157 12.65 18.20 3.96
N LYS A 158 11.73 17.36 3.47
CA LYS A 158 11.66 16.97 2.06
C LYS A 158 11.34 18.16 1.16
N CYS A 159 10.40 19.02 1.55
CA CYS A 159 10.11 20.26 0.80
C CYS A 159 11.33 21.17 0.69
N ARG A 160 12.13 21.31 1.76
CA ARG A 160 13.39 22.09 1.71
C ARG A 160 14.36 21.48 0.71
N ILE A 161 14.61 20.18 0.79
CA ILE A 161 15.50 19.48 -0.14
C ILE A 161 15.02 19.61 -1.58
N LEU A 162 13.71 19.47 -1.82
CA LEU A 162 13.10 19.62 -3.14
C LEU A 162 13.28 21.04 -3.69
N ASN A 163 13.14 22.06 -2.86
CA ASN A 163 13.35 23.44 -3.28
C ASN A 163 14.82 23.75 -3.59
N GLU A 164 15.74 23.20 -2.79
CA GLU A 164 17.18 23.46 -2.91
C GLU A 164 17.84 22.65 -4.03
N LYS A 165 17.49 21.36 -4.17
CA LYS A 165 18.18 20.43 -5.08
C LYS A 165 17.49 20.23 -6.42
N VAL A 166 16.17 20.46 -6.52
CA VAL A 166 15.45 20.30 -7.79
C VAL A 166 15.29 21.67 -8.45
N THR A 167 16.19 21.99 -9.36
CA THR A 167 16.17 23.23 -10.14
C THR A 167 15.43 23.09 -11.47
N THR A 168 15.18 21.85 -11.91
CA THR A 168 14.46 21.53 -13.14
C THR A 168 12.93 21.52 -12.92
N PRO A 169 12.12 21.77 -13.96
CA PRO A 169 10.66 21.76 -13.86
C PRO A 169 10.07 20.36 -13.60
N THR A 170 10.77 19.30 -14.02
CA THR A 170 10.42 17.90 -13.79
C THR A 170 11.55 17.16 -13.07
N THR A 171 11.19 16.15 -12.28
CA THR A 171 12.14 15.26 -11.59
C THR A 171 11.60 13.83 -11.52
N THR A 172 12.49 12.88 -11.28
CA THR A 172 12.14 11.45 -11.20
C THR A 172 11.90 11.02 -9.76
N VAL A 173 10.81 10.30 -9.53
CA VAL A 173 10.44 9.68 -8.25
C VAL A 173 10.36 8.17 -8.44
N TYR A 174 10.80 7.42 -7.44
CA TYR A 174 10.62 5.98 -7.38
C TYR A 174 9.55 5.67 -6.35
N ARG A 175 8.66 4.73 -6.65
CA ARG A 175 7.68 4.17 -5.71
C ARG A 175 7.50 2.68 -5.89
#